data_AF-A0AAE4EHI1-F1
#
_entry.id   AF-A0AAE4EHI1-F1
#
_cell.length_a   1.000
_cell.length_b   1.000
_cell.length_c   1.000
_cell.angle_alpha   90.00
_cell.angle_beta   90.00
_cell.angle_gamma   90.00
#
_symmetry.space_group_name_H-M   'P 1'
#
loop_
_entity.id
_entity.type
_entity.pdbx_description
1 polymer ?
#
loop_
_entity_poly.entity_id
_entity_poly.type
_entity_poly.pdbx_seq_one_letter_code
_entity_poly.pdbx_strand_id
1 'polypeptide(L)'
;MTNPSVHPSPADTGLGALLEAARAGERAALDEIVRTLTPLLWHTARAQGLDAESSSDVVQNTWLTLLRSLSDIQTPAALTGWLVTVAKREAWRTARARRAERTADSADVLEIADTAPGPEQSVVENEAHRRLWSLLRQLPERCQRLLRIVAYVPRPDYTEISDQFGMPRGTIGPTRGRCLAKLRRLLEADGGGTP
;
A
#
# COMPACT_ATOMS: atom_id res chain seq x y z
N MET A 1 -10.54 17.13 -11.75
CA MET A 1 -11.73 16.42 -11.20
C MET A 1 -11.35 15.81 -9.86
N THR A 2 -12.26 15.91 -8.91
CA THR A 2 -12.06 16.06 -7.47
C THR A 2 -11.35 14.88 -6.78
N ASN A 3 -10.32 15.19 -5.99
CA ASN A 3 -9.58 14.26 -5.15
C ASN A 3 -10.55 13.63 -4.12
N PRO A 4 -10.66 12.30 -4.00
CA PRO A 4 -11.51 11.69 -2.98
C PRO A 4 -10.90 12.00 -1.60
N SER A 5 -11.61 12.78 -0.78
CA SER A 5 -11.20 13.13 0.57
C SER A 5 -10.83 11.89 1.38
N VAL A 6 -9.53 11.64 1.50
CA VAL A 6 -8.97 10.66 2.42
C VAL A 6 -9.03 11.29 3.79
N HIS A 7 -10.01 10.91 4.60
CA HIS A 7 -9.97 11.24 6.02
C HIS A 7 -8.73 10.56 6.64
N PRO A 8 -7.81 11.33 7.25
CA PRO A 8 -6.61 10.80 7.84
C PRO A 8 -6.94 10.01 9.11
N SER A 9 -6.25 8.88 9.29
CA SER A 9 -6.25 8.13 10.55
C SER A 9 -5.50 8.93 11.64
N PRO A 10 -5.76 8.74 12.94
CA PRO A 10 -4.95 9.35 14.01
C PRO A 10 -3.44 9.08 13.86
N ALA A 11 -3.05 7.92 13.31
CA ALA A 11 -1.66 7.64 12.97
C ALA A 11 -1.13 8.52 11.80
N ASP A 12 -1.97 8.84 10.83
CA ASP A 12 -1.63 9.74 9.71
C ASP A 12 -1.53 11.21 10.18
N THR A 13 -2.27 11.59 11.23
CA THR A 13 -2.14 12.90 11.88
C THR A 13 -0.78 13.03 12.58
N GLY A 14 -0.31 11.98 13.26
CA GLY A 14 1.02 11.94 13.85
C GLY A 14 2.15 12.00 12.81
N LEU A 15 2.02 11.25 11.72
CA LEU A 15 2.99 11.28 10.61
C LEU A 15 3.02 12.63 9.87
N GLY A 16 1.86 13.30 9.77
CA GLY A 16 1.79 14.65 9.20
C GLY A 16 2.59 15.66 10.01
N ALA A 17 2.50 15.61 11.34
CA ALA A 17 3.29 16.47 12.22
C ALA A 17 4.80 16.18 12.12
N LEU A 18 5.18 14.90 12.07
CA LEU A 18 6.58 14.49 11.85
C LEU A 18 7.12 15.01 10.51
N LEU A 19 6.30 15.04 9.45
CA LEU A 19 6.73 15.57 8.16
C LEU A 19 7.05 17.06 8.23
N GLU A 20 6.23 17.84 8.93
CA GLU A 20 6.50 19.28 9.10
C GLU A 20 7.74 19.54 9.95
N ALA A 21 7.96 18.75 11.02
CA ALA A 21 9.20 18.80 11.80
C ALA A 21 10.43 18.43 10.94
N ALA A 22 10.31 17.39 10.10
CA ALA A 22 11.38 17.01 9.17
C ALA A 22 11.69 18.12 8.15
N ARG A 23 10.68 18.87 7.67
CA ARG A 23 10.87 20.06 6.81
C ARG A 23 11.59 21.20 7.51
N ALA A 24 11.36 21.35 8.81
CA ALA A 24 12.08 22.32 9.64
C ALA A 24 13.53 21.88 9.95
N GLY A 25 13.96 20.70 9.48
CA GLY A 25 15.32 20.19 9.64
C GLY A 25 15.50 19.24 10.83
N GLU A 26 14.42 18.86 11.51
CA GLU A 26 14.49 17.92 12.64
C GLU A 26 14.77 16.49 12.15
N ARG A 27 16.03 16.08 12.22
CA ARG A 27 16.47 14.73 11.78
C ARG A 27 15.72 13.60 12.50
N ALA A 28 15.48 13.75 13.80
CA ALA A 28 14.75 12.75 14.59
C ALA A 28 13.33 12.50 14.06
N ALA A 29 12.67 13.52 13.52
CA ALA A 29 11.35 13.36 12.93
C ALA A 29 11.39 12.56 11.61
N LEU A 30 12.42 12.78 10.79
CA LEU A 30 12.67 11.99 9.59
C LEU A 30 13.01 10.54 9.94
N ASP A 31 13.86 10.31 10.94
CA ASP A 31 14.23 8.96 11.40
C ASP A 31 13.00 8.18 11.86
N GLU A 32 12.08 8.84 12.58
CA GLU A 32 10.84 8.25 13.03
C GLU A 32 9.89 7.90 11.88
N ILE A 33 9.78 8.75 10.85
CA ILE A 33 9.03 8.45 9.63
C ILE A 33 9.62 7.21 8.93
N VAL A 34 10.95 7.17 8.78
CA VAL A 34 11.66 6.06 8.13
C VAL A 34 11.42 4.76 8.90
N ARG A 35 11.62 4.78 10.21
CA ARG A 35 11.40 3.63 11.10
C ARG A 35 9.97 3.12 11.02
N THR A 36 8.99 4.03 11.00
CA THR A 36 7.57 3.69 11.02
C THR A 36 7.09 3.11 9.69
N LEU A 37 7.52 3.68 8.56
CA LEU A 37 6.96 3.31 7.25
C LEU A 37 7.81 2.33 6.46
N THR A 38 9.08 2.10 6.82
CA THR A 38 9.94 1.12 6.12
C THR A 38 9.32 -0.28 6.04
N PRO A 39 8.75 -0.85 7.12
CA PRO A 39 8.08 -2.15 7.03
C PRO A 39 6.92 -2.16 6.04
N LEU A 40 6.10 -1.10 6.03
CA LEU A 40 4.99 -0.97 5.08
C LEU A 40 5.47 -0.92 3.62
N LEU A 41 6.53 -0.16 3.34
CA LEU A 41 7.10 -0.07 2.00
C LEU A 41 7.74 -1.38 1.56
N TRP A 42 8.40 -2.08 2.48
CA TRP A 42 8.95 -3.41 2.25
C TRP A 42 7.86 -4.41 1.84
N HIS A 43 6.78 -4.51 2.63
CA HIS A 43 5.65 -5.38 2.27
C HIS A 43 4.98 -4.96 0.97
N THR A 44 4.89 -3.65 0.70
CA THR A 44 4.34 -3.13 -0.56
C THR A 44 5.15 -3.61 -1.76
N ALA A 45 6.48 -3.61 -1.68
CA ALA A 45 7.36 -4.10 -2.74
C ALA A 45 7.28 -5.63 -2.88
N ARG A 46 7.36 -6.37 -1.76
CA ARG A 46 7.28 -7.84 -1.76
C ARG A 46 5.95 -8.37 -2.30
N ALA A 47 4.85 -7.67 -2.06
CA ALA A 47 3.54 -8.00 -2.61
C ALA A 47 3.49 -7.92 -4.16
N GLN A 48 4.50 -7.34 -4.82
CA GLN A 48 4.63 -7.32 -6.28
C GLN A 48 5.44 -8.51 -6.83
N GLY A 49 5.84 -9.46 -5.99
CA GLY A 49 6.61 -10.64 -6.38
C GLY A 49 8.10 -10.37 -6.63
N LEU A 50 8.62 -9.23 -6.16
CA LEU A 50 10.04 -8.93 -6.20
C LEU A 50 10.80 -9.74 -5.16
N ASP A 51 12.02 -10.19 -5.47
CA ASP A 51 12.97 -10.74 -4.50
C ASP A 51 13.39 -9.71 -3.44
N ALA A 52 14.15 -10.15 -2.43
CA ALA A 52 14.56 -9.31 -1.32
C ALA A 52 15.46 -8.13 -1.75
N GLU A 53 16.39 -8.37 -2.66
CA GLU A 53 17.32 -7.36 -3.17
C GLU A 53 16.57 -6.26 -3.94
N SER A 54 15.77 -6.65 -4.93
CA SER A 54 14.95 -5.72 -5.70
C SER A 54 13.93 -4.97 -4.83
N SER A 55 13.42 -5.62 -3.77
CA SER A 55 12.54 -4.97 -2.80
C SER A 55 13.28 -3.91 -1.98
N SER A 56 14.52 -4.19 -1.56
CA SER A 56 15.38 -3.23 -0.86
C SER A 56 15.64 -1.99 -1.72
N ASP A 57 15.97 -2.19 -2.99
CA ASP A 57 16.22 -1.10 -3.95
C ASP A 57 14.98 -0.22 -4.15
N VAL A 58 13.80 -0.83 -4.25
CA VAL A 58 12.53 -0.09 -4.35
C VAL A 58 12.30 0.78 -3.11
N VAL A 59 12.51 0.22 -1.91
CA VAL A 59 12.33 0.97 -0.66
C VAL A 59 13.33 2.12 -0.59
N GLN A 60 14.60 1.88 -0.90
CA GLN A 60 15.63 2.91 -0.92
C GLN A 60 15.29 4.04 -1.92
N ASN A 61 14.91 3.69 -3.14
CA ASN A 61 14.53 4.67 -4.17
C ASN A 61 13.29 5.46 -3.77
N THR A 62 12.34 4.83 -3.08
CA THR A 62 11.16 5.52 -2.53
C THR A 62 11.57 6.57 -1.51
N TRP A 63 12.50 6.25 -0.61
CA TRP A 63 13.03 7.21 0.36
C TRP A 63 13.81 8.35 -0.28
N LEU A 64 14.67 8.06 -1.26
CA LEU A 64 15.38 9.08 -2.03
C LEU A 64 14.42 9.99 -2.80
N THR A 65 13.27 9.47 -3.24
CA THR A 65 12.23 10.26 -3.89
C THR A 65 11.53 11.19 -2.89
N LEU A 66 11.22 10.69 -1.67
CA LEU A 66 10.68 11.52 -0.60
C LEU A 66 11.61 12.69 -0.27
N LEU A 67 12.89 12.42 -0.04
CA LEU A 67 13.87 13.45 0.31
C LEU A 67 13.97 14.55 -0.76
N ARG A 68 13.84 14.17 -2.04
CA ARG A 68 13.85 15.11 -3.17
C ARG A 68 12.55 15.91 -3.34
N SER A 69 11.44 15.44 -2.79
CA SER A 69 10.10 16.04 -2.97
C SER A 69 9.44 16.44 -1.65
N LEU A 70 10.24 16.55 -0.59
CA LEU A 70 9.78 16.72 0.78
C LEU A 70 8.98 18.03 0.92
N SER A 71 9.38 19.10 0.22
CA SER A 71 8.66 20.38 0.10
C SER A 71 7.36 20.32 -0.69
N ASP A 72 7.19 19.34 -1.58
CA ASP A 72 6.14 19.35 -2.59
C ASP A 72 4.83 18.71 -2.07
N ILE A 73 4.90 17.96 -0.96
CA ILE A 73 3.77 17.28 -0.35
C ILE A 73 2.83 18.29 0.34
N GLN A 74 1.87 18.83 -0.40
CA GLN A 74 0.96 19.87 0.11
C GLN A 74 0.03 19.41 1.26
N THR A 75 -0.18 18.10 1.40
CA THR A 75 -1.04 17.53 2.44
C THR A 75 -0.24 16.53 3.27
N PRO A 76 0.29 16.95 4.44
CA PRO A 76 1.15 16.09 5.26
C PRO A 76 0.50 14.76 5.67
N ALA A 77 -0.80 14.79 5.96
CA ALA A 77 -1.56 13.60 6.30
C ALA A 77 -1.72 12.60 5.13
N ALA A 78 -1.33 12.97 3.91
CA ALA A 78 -1.30 12.08 2.75
C ALA A 78 0.06 11.38 2.56
N LEU A 79 1.05 11.62 3.42
CA LEU A 79 2.42 11.08 3.31
C LEU A 79 2.43 9.56 3.10
N THR A 80 1.73 8.81 3.95
CA THR A 80 1.64 7.36 3.89
C THR A 80 1.12 6.89 2.53
N GLY A 81 0.01 7.47 2.07
CA GLY A 81 -0.60 7.13 0.78
C GLY A 81 0.26 7.50 -0.42
N TRP A 82 0.99 8.63 -0.33
CA TRP A 82 1.93 9.05 -1.36
C TRP A 82 3.12 8.09 -1.46
N LEU A 83 3.75 7.73 -0.33
CA LEU A 83 4.87 6.80 -0.29
C LEU A 83 4.49 5.41 -0.80
N VAL A 84 3.33 4.88 -0.39
CA VAL A 84 2.81 3.61 -0.91
C VAL A 84 2.58 3.70 -2.42
N THR A 85 2.11 4.83 -2.94
CA THR A 85 1.92 5.03 -4.38
C THR A 85 3.25 5.03 -5.13
N VAL A 86 4.27 5.70 -4.59
CA VAL A 86 5.63 5.71 -5.17
C VAL A 86 6.21 4.30 -5.16
N ALA A 87 6.23 3.63 -4.01
CA ALA A 87 6.76 2.27 -3.88
C ALA A 87 6.07 1.27 -4.82
N LYS A 88 4.74 1.31 -4.94
CA LYS A 88 3.99 0.46 -5.90
C LYS A 88 4.42 0.70 -7.34
N ARG A 89 4.60 1.96 -7.74
CA ARG A 89 5.02 2.32 -9.10
C ARG A 89 6.43 1.85 -9.39
N GLU A 90 7.35 2.07 -8.45
CA GLU A 90 8.74 1.60 -8.55
C GLU A 90 8.79 0.08 -8.65
N ALA A 91 8.14 -0.62 -7.72
CA ALA A 91 8.12 -2.08 -7.71
C ALA A 91 7.57 -2.67 -9.01
N TRP A 92 6.51 -2.06 -9.55
CA TRP A 92 5.96 -2.48 -10.83
C TRP A 92 6.93 -2.30 -12.00
N ARG A 93 7.64 -1.16 -12.05
CA ARG A 93 8.64 -0.92 -13.09
C ARG A 93 9.75 -1.96 -13.04
N THR A 94 10.27 -2.24 -11.84
CA THR A 94 11.31 -3.26 -11.61
C THR A 94 10.82 -4.65 -12.00
N ALA A 95 9.61 -5.04 -11.57
CA ALA A 95 9.04 -6.35 -11.89
C ALA A 95 8.83 -6.53 -13.41
N ARG A 96 8.38 -5.48 -14.10
CA ARG A 96 8.23 -5.50 -15.57
C ARG A 96 9.56 -5.62 -16.30
N ALA A 97 10.59 -4.86 -15.90
CA ALA A 97 11.91 -4.92 -16.51
C ALA A 97 12.51 -6.33 -16.39
N ARG A 98 12.48 -6.90 -15.18
CA ARG A 98 12.94 -8.28 -14.91
C ARG A 98 12.16 -9.34 -15.69
N ARG A 99 10.87 -9.11 -15.97
CA ARG A 99 10.07 -10.03 -16.80
C ARG A 99 10.49 -9.95 -18.25
N ALA A 100 10.74 -8.75 -18.78
CA ALA A 100 11.22 -8.56 -20.13
C ALA A 100 12.60 -9.21 -20.33
N GLU A 101 13.51 -9.03 -19.37
CA GLU A 101 14.84 -9.67 -19.36
C GLU A 101 14.72 -11.20 -19.38
N ARG A 102 13.88 -11.79 -18.52
CA ARG A 102 13.64 -13.24 -18.49
C ARG A 102 12.98 -13.80 -19.77
N THR A 103 12.17 -13.00 -20.45
CA THR A 103 11.52 -13.41 -21.70
C THR A 103 12.47 -13.36 -22.90
N ALA A 104 13.53 -12.53 -22.83
CA ALA A 104 14.65 -12.57 -23.77
C ALA A 104 15.62 -13.74 -23.49
N ASP A 105 15.79 -14.02 -22.19
CA ASP A 105 16.28 -15.24 -21.51
C ASP A 105 16.06 -16.62 -22.16
N SER A 106 14.82 -17.11 -22.03
CA SER A 106 14.37 -18.47 -22.37
C SER A 106 12.86 -18.56 -22.14
N ALA A 107 12.15 -19.30 -22.98
CA ALA A 107 10.75 -19.67 -22.75
C ALA A 107 10.68 -20.76 -21.67
N ASP A 108 10.39 -20.40 -20.41
CA ASP A 108 9.75 -21.35 -19.49
C ASP A 108 9.05 -20.71 -18.27
N VAL A 109 7.94 -21.38 -17.93
CA VAL A 109 7.00 -21.37 -16.79
C VAL A 109 7.06 -20.21 -15.76
N LEU A 110 5.91 -19.54 -15.59
CA LEU A 110 5.60 -18.74 -14.42
C LEU A 110 5.54 -19.65 -13.16
N GLU A 111 6.60 -19.67 -12.35
CA GLU A 111 6.44 -19.94 -10.92
C GLU A 111 6.06 -18.63 -10.21
N ILE A 112 4.84 -18.59 -9.70
CA ILE A 112 4.44 -17.59 -8.71
C ILE A 112 5.15 -17.98 -7.43
N ALA A 113 6.27 -17.32 -7.13
CA ALA A 113 7.02 -17.54 -5.89
C ALA A 113 6.12 -17.32 -4.67
N ASP A 114 6.18 -18.25 -3.72
CA ASP A 114 5.43 -18.24 -2.47
C ASP A 114 5.75 -16.96 -1.66
N THR A 115 4.72 -16.14 -1.43
CA THR A 115 4.83 -14.82 -0.80
C THR A 115 4.65 -14.86 0.72
N ALA A 116 5.03 -15.96 1.38
CA ALA A 116 4.90 -16.08 2.83
C ALA A 116 6.02 -15.31 3.58
N PRO A 117 5.69 -14.49 4.60
CA PRO A 117 6.70 -13.88 5.48
C PRO A 117 7.35 -14.93 6.40
N GLY A 118 8.59 -14.65 6.84
CA GLY A 118 9.39 -15.56 7.68
C GLY A 118 8.81 -15.78 9.10
N PRO A 119 9.22 -16.87 9.78
CA PRO A 119 8.55 -17.39 10.98
C PRO A 119 8.63 -16.48 12.22
N GLU A 120 9.58 -15.55 12.28
CA GLU A 120 9.91 -14.77 13.48
C GLU A 120 9.12 -13.45 13.56
N GLN A 121 8.80 -12.87 12.40
CA GLN A 121 7.83 -11.77 12.24
C GLN A 121 6.37 -12.26 12.29
N SER A 122 6.18 -13.59 12.28
CA SER A 122 4.88 -14.17 11.96
C SER A 122 3.83 -14.01 13.05
N VAL A 123 4.15 -14.02 14.35
CA VAL A 123 3.11 -14.32 15.35
C VAL A 123 2.18 -13.14 15.66
N VAL A 124 2.72 -11.95 15.93
CA VAL A 124 1.94 -10.73 16.23
C VAL A 124 1.37 -10.11 14.95
N GLU A 125 2.17 -10.08 13.87
CA GLU A 125 1.67 -9.66 12.56
C GLU A 125 0.56 -10.59 12.09
N ASN A 126 0.62 -11.90 12.35
CA ASN A 126 -0.48 -12.82 12.02
C ASN A 126 -1.77 -12.48 12.76
N GLU A 127 -1.76 -11.97 13.98
CA GLU A 127 -3.02 -11.69 14.69
C GLU A 127 -3.70 -10.44 14.14
N ALA A 128 -2.98 -9.33 14.02
CA ALA A 128 -3.50 -8.10 13.40
C ALA A 128 -3.91 -8.35 11.92
N HIS A 129 -3.12 -9.13 11.20
CA HIS A 129 -3.39 -9.49 9.81
C HIS A 129 -4.59 -10.45 9.71
N ARG A 130 -4.69 -11.48 10.56
CA ARG A 130 -5.88 -12.37 10.63
C ARG A 130 -7.14 -11.58 10.98
N ARG A 131 -7.04 -10.63 11.91
CA ARG A 131 -8.12 -9.73 12.33
C ARG A 131 -8.60 -8.86 11.17
N LEU A 132 -7.69 -8.17 10.48
CA LEU A 132 -8.01 -7.37 9.29
C LEU A 132 -8.69 -8.22 8.21
N TRP A 133 -8.15 -9.42 7.92
CA TRP A 133 -8.75 -10.31 6.93
C TRP A 133 -10.13 -10.83 7.36
N SER A 134 -10.34 -11.05 8.65
CA SER A 134 -11.65 -11.43 9.20
C SER A 134 -12.68 -10.33 8.97
N LEU A 135 -12.34 -9.08 9.27
CA LEU A 135 -13.22 -7.93 9.05
C LEU A 135 -13.46 -7.66 7.56
N LEU A 136 -12.43 -7.85 6.72
CA LEU A 136 -12.58 -7.73 5.26
C LEU A 136 -13.59 -8.76 4.73
N ARG A 137 -13.60 -9.99 5.25
CA ARG A 137 -14.59 -11.02 4.88
C ARG A 137 -16.03 -10.67 5.27
N GLN A 138 -16.25 -9.71 6.17
CA GLN A 138 -17.59 -9.22 6.53
C GLN A 138 -18.12 -8.14 5.57
N LEU A 139 -17.28 -7.62 4.67
CA LEU A 139 -17.73 -6.69 3.63
C LEU A 139 -18.55 -7.42 2.57
N PRO A 140 -19.42 -6.71 1.81
CA PRO A 140 -20.06 -7.27 0.64
C PRO A 140 -19.01 -7.82 -0.33
N GLU A 141 -19.28 -8.94 -0.99
CA GLU A 141 -18.32 -9.63 -1.88
C GLU A 141 -17.69 -8.69 -2.91
N ARG A 142 -18.50 -7.78 -3.47
CA ARG A 142 -18.06 -6.71 -4.36
C ARG A 142 -16.97 -5.82 -3.74
N CYS A 143 -17.08 -5.46 -2.48
CA CYS A 143 -16.05 -4.69 -1.77
C CYS A 143 -14.81 -5.53 -1.50
N GLN A 144 -14.96 -6.80 -1.12
CA GLN A 144 -13.82 -7.69 -0.89
C GLN A 144 -12.96 -7.82 -2.15
N ARG A 145 -13.60 -8.14 -3.29
CA ARG A 145 -12.93 -8.31 -4.57
C ARG A 145 -12.25 -7.02 -5.03
N LEU A 146 -12.94 -5.88 -4.95
CA LEU A 146 -12.39 -4.59 -5.37
C LEU A 146 -11.17 -4.17 -4.53
N LEU A 147 -11.26 -4.32 -3.20
CA LEU A 147 -10.16 -3.96 -2.31
C LEU A 147 -8.95 -4.89 -2.49
N ARG A 148 -9.16 -6.19 -2.72
CA ARG A 148 -8.08 -7.11 -3.07
C ARG A 148 -7.37 -6.70 -4.36
N ILE A 149 -8.12 -6.42 -5.42
CA ILE A 149 -7.52 -5.99 -6.69
C ILE A 149 -6.73 -4.70 -6.52
N VAL A 150 -7.27 -3.70 -5.84
CA VAL A 150 -6.53 -2.43 -5.62
C VAL A 150 -5.33 -2.59 -4.68
N ALA A 151 -5.42 -3.51 -3.71
CA ALA A 151 -4.33 -3.77 -2.78
C ALA A 151 -3.15 -4.48 -3.48
N TYR A 152 -3.43 -5.51 -4.28
CA TYR A 152 -2.41 -6.42 -4.81
C TYR A 152 -2.05 -6.19 -6.26
N VAL A 153 -2.94 -5.61 -7.08
CA VAL A 153 -2.64 -5.35 -8.49
C VAL A 153 -1.90 -3.99 -8.60
N PRO A 154 -0.65 -3.97 -9.09
CA PRO A 154 0.21 -2.78 -9.08
C PRO A 154 -0.37 -1.61 -9.86
N ARG A 155 -1.00 -1.90 -11.01
CA ARG A 155 -1.71 -0.94 -11.85
C ARG A 155 -2.90 -1.69 -12.47
N PRO A 156 -4.01 -1.79 -11.75
CA PRO A 156 -5.11 -2.59 -12.24
C PRO A 156 -5.67 -1.94 -13.50
N ASP A 157 -6.00 -2.76 -14.50
CA ASP A 157 -6.70 -2.23 -15.64
C ASP A 157 -8.14 -1.90 -15.21
N TYR A 158 -8.46 -0.61 -15.25
CA TYR A 158 -9.77 -0.15 -14.85
C TYR A 158 -10.84 -0.56 -15.86
N THR A 159 -10.49 -0.91 -17.11
CA THR A 159 -11.44 -1.52 -18.07
C THR A 159 -11.78 -2.93 -17.61
N GLU A 160 -10.78 -3.76 -17.33
CA GLU A 160 -10.97 -5.14 -16.84
C GLU A 160 -11.73 -5.17 -15.49
N ILE A 161 -11.43 -4.25 -14.57
CA ILE A 161 -12.25 -4.08 -13.35
C ILE A 161 -13.68 -3.66 -13.70
N SER A 162 -13.88 -2.77 -14.68
CA SER A 162 -15.24 -2.35 -15.03
C SER A 162 -16.08 -3.50 -15.54
N ASP A 163 -15.49 -4.34 -16.40
CA ASP A 163 -16.13 -5.51 -17.00
C ASP A 163 -16.40 -6.57 -15.92
N GLN A 164 -15.42 -6.86 -15.06
CA GLN A 164 -15.53 -7.88 -14.02
C GLN A 164 -16.50 -7.51 -12.87
N PHE A 165 -16.84 -6.23 -12.74
CA PHE A 165 -17.73 -5.71 -11.70
C PHE A 165 -19.04 -5.13 -12.26
N GLY A 166 -19.22 -5.15 -13.58
CA GLY A 166 -20.39 -4.58 -14.26
C GLY A 166 -20.63 -3.11 -13.92
N MET A 167 -19.56 -2.31 -13.77
CA MET A 167 -19.67 -0.91 -13.34
C MET A 167 -18.81 0.03 -14.20
N PRO A 168 -19.26 1.28 -14.48
CA PRO A 168 -18.46 2.21 -15.27
C PRO A 168 -17.14 2.56 -14.59
N ARG A 169 -16.06 2.75 -15.38
CA ARG A 169 -14.72 3.14 -14.88
C ARG A 169 -14.74 4.30 -13.88
N GLY A 170 -15.55 5.32 -14.15
CA GLY A 170 -15.70 6.49 -13.28
C GLY A 170 -16.29 6.19 -11.89
N THR A 171 -16.96 5.05 -11.71
CA THR A 171 -17.58 4.64 -10.44
C THR A 171 -16.65 3.81 -9.56
N ILE A 172 -15.49 3.36 -10.07
CA ILE A 172 -14.53 2.53 -9.33
C ILE A 172 -13.97 3.30 -8.14
N GLY A 173 -13.55 4.56 -8.34
CA GLY A 173 -13.03 5.43 -7.28
C GLY A 173 -14.02 5.65 -6.13
N PRO A 174 -15.25 6.15 -6.40
CA PRO A 174 -16.28 6.31 -5.37
C PRO A 174 -16.66 5.00 -4.68
N THR A 175 -16.75 3.89 -5.42
CA THR A 175 -17.07 2.57 -4.85
C THR A 175 -15.95 2.09 -3.93
N ARG A 176 -14.68 2.27 -4.32
CA ARG A 176 -13.53 1.99 -3.46
C ARG A 176 -13.60 2.80 -2.17
N GLY A 177 -13.87 4.10 -2.26
CA GLY A 177 -14.02 4.98 -1.10
C GLY A 177 -15.08 4.48 -0.11
N ARG A 178 -16.28 4.12 -0.62
CA ARG A 178 -17.35 3.54 0.21
C ARG A 178 -16.96 2.21 0.85
N CYS A 179 -16.27 1.32 0.11
CA CYS A 179 -15.81 0.05 0.65
C CYS A 179 -14.77 0.22 1.77
N LEU A 180 -13.80 1.13 1.59
CA LEU A 180 -12.82 1.48 2.62
C LEU A 180 -13.48 2.11 3.85
N ALA A 181 -14.47 2.99 3.65
CA ALA A 181 -15.23 3.57 4.76
C ALA A 181 -15.98 2.50 5.56
N LYS A 182 -16.56 1.50 4.89
CA LYS A 182 -17.22 0.37 5.58
C LYS A 182 -16.19 -0.46 6.38
N LEU A 183 -15.01 -0.72 5.81
CA LEU A 183 -13.95 -1.45 6.52
C LEU A 183 -13.44 -0.69 7.74
N ARG A 184 -13.25 0.63 7.64
CA ARG A 184 -12.88 1.48 8.79
C ARG A 184 -13.90 1.40 9.92
N ARG A 185 -15.20 1.49 9.62
CA ARG A 185 -16.25 1.34 10.64
C ARG A 185 -16.21 -0.02 11.34
N LEU A 186 -15.90 -1.10 10.60
CA LEU A 186 -15.72 -2.42 11.20
C LEU A 186 -14.50 -2.46 12.13
N LEU A 187 -13.37 -1.85 11.73
CA LEU A 187 -12.17 -1.75 12.57
C LEU A 187 -12.41 -0.92 13.83
N GLU A 188 -13.16 0.18 13.72
CA GLU A 188 -13.53 1.04 14.86
C GLU A 188 -14.46 0.32 15.83
N ALA A 189 -15.49 -0.37 15.33
CA ALA A 189 -16.43 -1.13 16.16
C ALA A 189 -15.76 -2.31 16.87
N ASP A 190 -14.78 -2.93 16.22
CA ASP A 190 -14.01 -4.06 16.74
C ASP A 190 -12.92 -3.60 17.73
N GLY A 191 -12.40 -2.38 17.59
CA GLY A 191 -11.46 -1.74 18.53
C GLY A 191 -12.13 -1.00 19.71
N GLY A 192 -13.45 -0.76 19.65
CA GLY A 192 -14.24 -0.11 20.70
C GLY A 192 -14.46 -0.94 21.97
N GLY A 193 -13.93 -2.16 22.03
CA GLY A 193 -13.83 -2.97 23.24
C GLY A 193 -12.36 -3.15 23.62
N THR A 194 -11.77 -2.17 24.28
CA THR A 194 -10.52 -2.37 25.02
C THR A 194 -10.78 -1.89 26.46
N PRO A 195 -10.59 -2.74 27.50
CA PRO A 195 -10.67 -2.28 28.89
C PRO A 195 -9.55 -1.30 29.24
#